data_AF-A0A0F5I7J1-F1
#
_entry.id   AF-A0A0F5I7J1-F1
#
_cell.length_a   1.000
_cell.length_b   1.000
_cell.length_c   1.000
_cell.angle_alpha   90.00
_cell.angle_beta   90.00
_cell.angle_gamma   90.00
#
_symmetry.space_group_name_H-M   'P 1'
#
loop_
_entity.id
_entity.type
_entity.pdbx_description
1 polymer ?
#
loop_
_entity_poly.entity_id
_entity_poly.type
_entity_poly.pdbx_seq_one_letter_code
_entity_poly.pdbx_strand_id
1 'polypeptide(L)' 'MKRIAWGESTKEMAASMEISELTVKQYVKSTIKKFDAQNRPHAVAELFRKGTIS' A
#
# COMPACT_ATOMS: atom_id res chain seq x y z
N MET A 1 0.73 1.20 -3.39
CA MET A 1 -0.39 0.26 -3.15
C MET A 1 -0.70 -0.66 -4.33
N LYS A 2 -0.41 -0.27 -5.59
CA LYS A 2 -0.61 -1.18 -6.75
C LYS A 2 0.16 -2.51 -6.60
N ARG A 3 1.43 -2.45 -6.23
CA ARG A 3 2.27 -3.61 -5.87
C ARG A 3 1.73 -4.46 -4.72
N ILE A 4 1.15 -3.81 -3.71
CA ILE A 4 0.49 -4.46 -2.56
C ILE A 4 -0.75 -5.23 -3.01
N ALA A 5 -1.47 -4.71 -3.99
CA ALA A 5 -2.61 -5.37 -4.62
C ALA A 5 -2.19 -6.61 -5.43
N TRP A 6 -0.99 -6.59 -6.02
CA TRP A 6 -0.38 -7.75 -6.68
C TRP A 6 0.20 -8.79 -5.72
N GLY A 7 0.04 -8.61 -4.41
CA GLY A 7 0.47 -9.57 -3.40
C GLY A 7 1.90 -9.37 -2.90
N GLU A 8 2.62 -8.35 -3.37
CA GLU A 8 3.98 -8.12 -2.92
C GLU A 8 4.07 -7.83 -1.41
N SER A 9 5.12 -8.37 -0.80
CA SER A 9 5.54 -8.06 0.55
C SER A 9 6.14 -6.65 0.62
N THR A 10 6.20 -6.09 1.82
CA THR A 10 6.87 -4.79 2.05
C THR A 10 8.35 -4.82 1.68
N LYS A 11 8.97 -6.01 1.76
CA LYS A 11 10.39 -6.21 1.42
C LYS A 11 10.61 -6.21 -0.09
N GLU A 12 9.76 -6.89 -0.85
CA GLU A 12 9.81 -6.87 -2.33
C GLU A 12 9.55 -5.47 -2.90
N MET A 13 8.60 -4.75 -2.30
CA MET A 13 8.35 -3.36 -2.63
C MET A 13 9.54 -2.46 -2.33
N ALA A 14 10.13 -2.60 -1.15
CA ALA A 14 11.31 -1.83 -0.74
C ALA A 14 12.47 -2.06 -1.70
N ALA A 15 12.75 -3.32 -2.04
CA ALA A 15 13.79 -3.69 -2.99
C ALA A 15 13.52 -3.13 -4.39
N SER A 16 12.28 -3.23 -4.87
CA SER A 16 11.96 -2.81 -6.25
C SER A 16 11.82 -1.29 -6.42
N MET A 17 11.48 -0.58 -5.35
CA MET A 17 11.37 0.88 -5.35
C MET A 17 12.65 1.55 -4.84
N GLU A 18 13.68 0.76 -4.49
CA GLU A 18 14.95 1.22 -3.92
C GLU A 18 14.78 2.14 -2.70
N ILE A 19 13.78 1.85 -1.87
CA ILE A 19 13.48 2.59 -0.62
C ILE A 19 13.54 1.66 0.59
N SER A 20 13.69 2.24 1.78
CA SER A 20 13.65 1.46 3.02
C SER A 20 12.28 0.83 3.26
N GLU A 21 12.26 -0.38 3.84
CA GLU A 21 11.04 -1.01 4.34
C GLU A 21 10.28 -0.12 5.34
N LEU A 22 11.01 0.71 6.11
CA LEU A 22 10.41 1.68 7.02
C LEU A 22 9.56 2.70 6.26
N THR A 23 10.09 3.22 5.14
CA THR A 23 9.40 4.17 4.27
C THR A 23 8.15 3.54 3.65
N VAL A 24 8.24 2.29 3.19
CA VAL A 24 7.07 1.55 2.69
C VAL A 24 6.00 1.42 3.78
N LYS A 25 6.38 1.03 5.00
CA LYS A 25 5.45 0.91 6.15
C LYS A 25 4.80 2.25 6.50
N GLN A 26 5.56 3.34 6.45
CA GLN A 26 5.03 4.69 6.66
C GLN A 26 3.99 5.05 5.61
N TYR A 27 4.27 4.82 4.32
CA TYR A 27 3.31 5.07 3.25
C TYR A 27 2.04 4.23 3.37
N VAL A 28 2.17 2.96 3.76
CA VAL A 28 1.01 2.10 4.03
C VAL A 28 0.17 2.65 5.18
N LYS A 29 0.79 3.02 6.32
CA LYS A 29 0.09 3.63 7.45
C LYS A 29 -0.62 4.93 7.06
N SER A 30 0.07 5.82 6.34
CA SER A 30 -0.52 7.07 5.87
C SER A 30 -1.69 6.82 4.93
N THR A 31 -1.61 5.82 4.07
CA THR A 31 -2.71 5.43 3.17
C THR A 31 -3.90 4.92 3.97
N ILE A 32 -3.68 3.97 4.89
CA ILE A 32 -4.73 3.43 5.76
C ILE A 32 -5.47 4.58 6.49
N LYS A 33 -4.72 5.52 7.08
CA LYS A 33 -5.29 6.69 7.76
C LYS A 33 -6.04 7.64 6.81
N LYS A 34 -5.53 7.87 5.60
CA LYS A 34 -6.15 8.78 4.62
C LYS A 34 -7.46 8.24 4.05
N PHE A 35 -7.58 6.91 3.94
CA PHE A 35 -8.75 6.25 3.37
C PHE A 35 -9.66 5.65 4.44
N ASP A 36 -9.45 5.97 5.72
CA ASP A 36 -10.17 5.43 6.87
C ASP A 36 -10.31 3.89 6.84
N ALA A 37 -9.27 3.24 6.34
CA ALA A 37 -9.25 1.79 6.22
C ALA A 37 -8.79 1.17 7.54
N GLN A 38 -9.26 -0.04 7.81
CA GLN A 38 -8.88 -0.77 9.03
C GLN A 38 -7.61 -1.61 8.86
N ASN A 39 -7.29 -1.99 7.62
CA ASN A 39 -6.13 -2.83 7.33
C ASN A 39 -5.60 -2.60 5.89
N ARG A 40 -4.43 -3.16 5.59
CA ARG A 40 -3.78 -3.08 4.27
C ARG A 40 -4.74 -3.51 3.14
N PRO A 41 -5.39 -4.68 3.19
CA PRO A 41 -6.32 -5.12 2.14
C PRO A 41 -7.50 -4.18 1.95
N HIS A 42 -8.09 -3.67 3.04
CA HIS A 42 -9.19 -2.71 3.02
C HIS A 42 -8.75 -1.41 2.34
N ALA A 43 -7.54 -0.91 2.64
CA ALA A 43 -7.00 0.26 1.96
C ALA A 43 -6.77 0.03 0.45
N VAL A 44 -6.39 -1.18 0.04
CA VAL A 44 -6.31 -1.56 -1.39
C VAL A 44 -7.70 -1.55 -2.03
N ALA A 45 -8.70 -2.14 -1.38
CA ALA A 45 -10.07 -2.16 -1.88
C ALA A 45 -10.66 -0.74 -2.03
N GLU A 46 -10.42 0.14 -1.06
CA GLU A 46 -10.83 1.55 -1.11
C GLU A 46 -10.17 2.31 -2.26
N LEU A 47 -8.87 2.07 -2.50
CA LEU A 47 -8.14 2.67 -3.62
C LEU A 47 -8.63 2.16 -4.97
N PHE A 48 -9.01 0.87 -5.06
CA PHE A 48 -9.58 0.27 -6.25
C PHE A 48 -10.99 0.82 -6.52
N ARG A 49 -11.83 0.91 -5.48
CA ARG A 49 -13.18 1.51 -5.55
C ARG A 49 -13.14 2.97 -6.02
N LYS A 50 -12.14 3.73 -5.60
CA LYS A 50 -11.92 5.12 -6.03
C LYS A 50 -11.23 5.26 -7.40
N GLY A 51 -10.88 4.15 -8.07
CA GLY A 51 -10.21 4.17 -9.38
C GLY A 51 -8.77 4.71 -9.35
N THR A 52 -8.13 4.79 -8.18
CA THR A 52 -6.75 5.28 -8.05
C THR A 52 -5.73 4.21 -8.46
N ILE A 53 -6.09 2.94 -8.31
CA ILE A 53 -5.31 1.80 -8.79
C ILE A 53 -6.25 0.85 -9.55
N SER A 54 -5.69 0.20 -10.58
CA SER A 54 -6.34 -0.77 -11.47
C SER A 54 -5.50 -2.04 -11.53
#